data_AF-A0A2A6LM99-F1
#
_entry.id   AF-A0A2A6LM99-F1
#
_cell.length_a   1.000
_cell.length_b   1.000
_cell.length_c   1.000
_cell.angle_alpha   90.00
_cell.angle_beta   90.00
_cell.angle_gamma   90.00
#
_symmetry.space_group_name_H-M   'P 1'
#
loop_
_entity.id
_entity.type
_entity.pdbx_description
1 polymer ?
#
loop_
_entity_poly.entity_id
_entity_poly.type
_entity_poly.pdbx_seq_one_letter_code
_entity_poly.pdbx_strand_id
1 'polypeptide(L)'
;MAAGAGALVSVDVPAFAQEDTEHVKRATAITQVFGDGARLTAVAVEYDAAVDGTGLSPDTFRVEGRTVTGVFTSASADPAGRADAGRFVIVTLSPDDAKAGLATKIVARS
;
A
#
# COMPACT_ATOMS: atom_id res chain seq x y z
N MET A 1 -22.73 30.28 -57.52
CA MET A 1 -23.16 29.66 -56.25
C MET A 1 -22.16 28.56 -55.91
N ALA A 2 -21.33 28.74 -54.89
CA ALA A 2 -20.39 27.72 -54.42
C ALA A 2 -20.97 27.07 -53.16
N ALA A 3 -21.24 25.77 -53.21
CA ALA A 3 -21.67 25.00 -52.05
C ALA A 3 -20.47 24.19 -51.54
N GLY A 4 -20.00 24.51 -50.34
CA GLY A 4 -18.88 23.85 -49.69
C GLY A 4 -19.30 22.54 -49.03
N ALA A 5 -18.50 21.49 -49.24
CA ALA A 5 -18.61 20.22 -48.53
C ALA A 5 -17.93 20.32 -47.16
N GLY A 6 -18.59 19.80 -46.12
CA GLY A 6 -17.99 19.62 -44.79
C GLY A 6 -18.28 18.22 -44.29
N ALA A 7 -17.28 17.35 -44.27
CA ALA A 7 -17.36 16.04 -43.64
C ALA A 7 -16.96 16.16 -42.16
N LEU A 8 -17.83 15.69 -41.26
CA LEU A 8 -17.54 15.62 -39.83
C LEU A 8 -16.79 14.31 -39.56
N VAL A 9 -15.60 14.39 -38.97
CA VAL A 9 -14.84 13.23 -38.48
C VAL A 9 -15.17 13.03 -37.01
N SER A 10 -15.80 11.90 -36.68
CA SER A 10 -15.97 11.44 -35.30
C SER A 10 -14.69 10.74 -34.85
N VAL A 11 -14.08 11.24 -33.78
CA VAL A 11 -12.98 10.56 -33.10
C VAL A 11 -13.55 9.74 -31.93
N ASP A 12 -13.50 8.42 -32.05
CA ASP A 12 -13.73 7.52 -30.93
C ASP A 12 -12.52 7.63 -29.97
N VAL A 13 -12.72 8.33 -28.86
CA VAL A 13 -11.71 8.41 -27.80
C VAL A 13 -11.81 7.14 -26.97
N PRO A 14 -10.74 6.33 -26.84
CA PRO A 14 -10.75 5.23 -25.89
C PRO A 14 -10.91 5.85 -24.49
N ALA A 15 -11.92 5.40 -23.74
CA ALA A 15 -12.09 5.74 -22.34
C ALA A 15 -10.90 5.18 -21.57
N PHE A 16 -9.86 5.99 -21.40
CA PHE A 16 -8.79 5.69 -20.45
C PHE A 16 -9.45 5.57 -19.07
N ALA A 17 -9.13 4.46 -18.41
CA ALA A 17 -9.60 4.10 -17.09
C ALA A 17 -9.63 5.31 -16.17
N GLN A 18 -10.73 5.45 -15.42
CA GLN A 18 -10.81 6.35 -14.30
C GLN A 18 -9.67 5.98 -13.35
N GLU A 19 -8.58 6.73 -13.37
CA GLU A 19 -7.60 6.69 -12.30
C GLU A 19 -8.33 7.24 -11.07
N ASP A 20 -8.91 6.35 -10.27
CA ASP A 20 -9.24 6.68 -8.88
C ASP A 20 -7.91 7.07 -8.25
N THR A 21 -7.68 8.38 -8.14
CA THR A 21 -6.48 8.94 -7.54
C THR A 21 -6.58 8.75 -6.04
N GLU A 22 -6.43 7.51 -5.58
CA GLU A 22 -6.29 7.20 -4.16
C GLU A 22 -4.91 7.69 -3.73
N HIS A 23 -4.85 8.87 -3.15
CA HIS A 23 -3.60 9.44 -2.67
C HIS A 23 -3.29 8.89 -1.29
N VAL A 24 -2.06 8.41 -1.12
CA VAL A 24 -1.53 8.05 0.19
C VAL A 24 -1.51 9.29 1.08
N LYS A 25 -2.20 9.23 2.22
CA LYS A 25 -2.22 10.28 3.24
C LYS A 25 -1.12 10.09 4.28
N ARG A 26 -0.92 8.85 4.74
CA ARG A 26 -0.02 8.55 5.85
C ARG A 26 0.46 7.10 5.80
N ALA A 27 1.66 6.85 6.32
CA ALA A 27 2.12 5.51 6.64
C ALA A 27 2.38 5.41 8.15
N THR A 28 1.88 4.35 8.78
CA THR A 28 2.05 4.09 10.21
C THR A 28 2.78 2.76 10.39
N ALA A 29 3.92 2.81 11.09
CA ALA A 29 4.68 1.62 11.44
C ALA A 29 3.97 0.81 12.53
N ILE A 30 3.77 -0.48 12.31
CA ILE A 30 3.22 -1.41 13.29
C ILE A 30 4.37 -2.28 13.79
N THR A 31 4.59 -2.23 15.10
CA THR A 31 5.69 -2.92 15.76
C THR A 31 5.17 -3.97 16.71
N GLN A 32 5.91 -5.06 16.84
CA GLN A 32 5.61 -6.13 17.79
C GLN A 32 6.87 -6.45 18.59
N VAL A 33 6.68 -6.72 19.88
CA VAL A 33 7.77 -7.13 20.79
C VAL A 33 7.88 -8.65 20.77
N PHE A 34 9.08 -9.12 20.46
CA PHE A 34 9.51 -10.50 20.57
C PHE A 34 10.49 -10.62 21.74
N GLY A 35 10.82 -11.85 22.17
CA GLY A 35 11.71 -12.09 23.31
C GLY A 35 13.09 -11.45 23.18
N ASP A 36 13.53 -11.17 21.95
CA ASP A 36 14.81 -10.54 21.62
C ASP A 36 14.72 -9.05 21.24
N GLY A 37 13.52 -8.46 21.20
CA GLY A 37 13.32 -7.03 20.99
C GLY A 37 12.09 -6.66 20.14
N ALA A 38 11.92 -5.37 19.91
CA ALA A 38 10.87 -4.83 19.05
C ALA A 38 11.25 -4.97 17.56
N ARG A 39 10.31 -5.46 16.75
CA ARG A 39 10.46 -5.62 15.30
C ARG A 39 9.36 -4.88 14.54
N LEU A 40 9.66 -4.39 13.34
CA LEU A 40 8.67 -3.87 12.40
C LEU A 40 7.99 -5.03 11.67
N THR A 41 6.72 -5.27 11.97
CA THR A 41 5.96 -6.43 11.47
C THR A 41 4.88 -6.07 10.47
N ALA A 42 4.46 -4.81 10.41
CA ALA A 42 3.59 -4.32 9.34
C ALA A 42 3.72 -2.80 9.14
N VAL A 43 3.19 -2.32 8.02
CA VAL A 43 2.96 -0.90 7.75
C VAL A 43 1.50 -0.73 7.37
N ALA A 44 0.79 0.17 8.06
CA ALA A 44 -0.54 0.62 7.65
C ALA A 44 -0.41 1.85 6.76
N VAL A 45 -0.80 1.74 5.50
CA VAL A 45 -0.86 2.84 4.54
C VAL A 45 -2.29 3.35 4.50
N GLU A 46 -2.51 4.60 4.92
CA GLU A 46 -3.81 5.26 4.86
C GLU A 46 -3.97 5.98 3.53
N TYR A 47 -5.10 5.75 2.86
CA TYR A 47 -5.53 6.41 1.64
C TYR A 47 -6.64 7.43 1.92
N ASP A 48 -6.83 8.34 0.97
CA ASP A 48 -7.89 9.34 1.06
C ASP A 48 -9.29 8.82 0.70
N ALA A 49 -9.36 7.70 -0.04
CA ALA A 49 -10.56 6.92 -0.27
C ALA A 49 -10.42 5.49 0.30
N ALA A 50 -11.51 4.73 0.22
CA ALA A 50 -11.52 3.33 0.63
C ALA A 50 -11.04 2.46 -0.52
N VAL A 51 -9.99 1.69 -0.26
CA VAL A 51 -9.42 0.73 -1.20
C VAL A 51 -10.28 -0.53 -1.18
N ASP A 52 -10.58 -1.08 -2.35
CA ASP A 52 -11.15 -2.43 -2.47
C ASP A 52 -10.01 -3.46 -2.31
N GLY A 53 -10.18 -4.40 -1.38
CA GLY A 53 -9.19 -5.45 -1.12
C GLY A 53 -9.15 -6.52 -2.21
N THR A 54 -10.14 -6.58 -3.09
CA THR A 54 -10.17 -7.54 -4.19
C THR A 54 -9.03 -7.26 -5.17
N GLY A 55 -8.15 -8.25 -5.34
CA GLY A 55 -7.00 -8.15 -6.24
C GLY A 55 -5.73 -7.56 -5.63
N LEU A 56 -5.71 -7.21 -4.34
CA LEU A 56 -4.45 -6.88 -3.67
C LEU A 56 -3.51 -8.09 -3.65
N SER A 57 -2.28 -7.87 -4.10
CA SER A 57 -1.21 -8.86 -4.08
C SER A 57 -0.01 -8.33 -3.30
N PRO A 58 0.71 -9.19 -2.53
CA PRO A 58 2.00 -8.85 -1.96
C PRO A 58 3.01 -8.28 -2.97
N ASP A 59 2.94 -8.71 -4.23
CA ASP A 59 3.90 -8.33 -5.27
C ASP A 59 3.77 -6.87 -5.72
N THR A 60 2.63 -6.23 -5.46
CA THR A 60 2.42 -4.81 -5.80
C THR A 60 2.99 -3.86 -4.74
N PHE A 61 3.49 -4.40 -3.63
CA PHE A 61 4.05 -3.63 -2.53
C PHE A 61 5.52 -4.00 -2.29
N ARG A 62 6.33 -2.99 -1.99
CA ARG A 62 7.73 -3.17 -1.64
C ARG A 62 8.07 -2.31 -0.44
N VAL A 63 8.68 -2.94 0.56
CA VAL A 63 9.35 -2.24 1.66
C VAL A 63 10.83 -2.59 1.59
N GLU A 64 11.69 -1.57 1.49
CA GLU A 64 13.10 -1.78 1.20
C GLU A 64 13.80 -2.65 2.26
N GLY A 65 14.47 -3.72 1.83
CA GLY A 65 15.19 -4.62 2.72
C GLY A 65 14.26 -5.44 3.64
N ARG A 66 12.97 -5.52 3.31
CA ARG A 66 11.97 -6.32 4.01
C ARG A 66 11.29 -7.28 3.02
N THR A 67 10.84 -8.42 3.53
CA THR A 67 10.03 -9.41 2.83
C THR A 67 8.55 -9.15 3.15
N VAL A 68 7.75 -8.83 2.13
CA VAL A 68 6.30 -8.70 2.27
C VAL A 68 5.68 -10.10 2.33
N THR A 69 4.89 -10.37 3.36
CA THR A 69 4.25 -11.68 3.60
C THR A 69 2.75 -11.67 3.33
N GLY A 70 2.16 -10.50 3.17
CA GLY A 70 0.73 -10.33 3.02
C GLY A 70 0.33 -8.88 2.86
N VAL A 71 -0.79 -8.66 2.19
CA VAL A 71 -1.39 -7.35 1.99
C VAL A 71 -2.90 -7.50 2.08
N PHE A 72 -3.57 -6.60 2.81
CA PHE A 72 -5.02 -6.60 2.92
C PHE A 72 -5.55 -5.23 3.35
N THR A 73 -6.82 -4.98 3.08
CA THR A 73 -7.54 -3.78 3.50
C THR A 73 -8.03 -3.87 4.95
N SER A 74 -8.12 -2.72 5.60
CA SER A 74 -8.56 -2.58 6.98
C SER A 74 -9.35 -1.28 7.18
N ALA A 75 -10.31 -1.31 8.10
CA ALA A 75 -11.05 -0.12 8.52
C ALA A 75 -10.21 0.82 9.42
N SER A 76 -9.09 0.33 9.96
CA SER A 76 -8.20 1.09 10.84
C SER A 76 -6.72 0.73 10.62
N ALA A 77 -5.81 1.44 11.26
CA ALA A 77 -4.39 1.11 11.24
C ALA A 77 -4.04 -0.17 12.02
N ASP A 78 -5.00 -0.78 12.74
CA ASP A 78 -4.81 -2.05 13.43
C ASP A 78 -4.99 -3.23 12.44
N PRO A 79 -4.03 -4.16 12.33
CA PRO A 79 -4.19 -5.40 11.55
C PRO A 79 -5.44 -6.22 11.89
N ALA A 80 -5.94 -6.14 13.13
CA ALA A 80 -7.16 -6.81 13.55
C ALA A 80 -8.43 -6.20 12.90
N GLY A 81 -8.35 -4.99 12.35
CA GLY A 81 -9.43 -4.28 11.66
C GLY A 81 -9.66 -4.71 10.21
N ARG A 82 -9.12 -5.87 9.79
CA ARG A 82 -9.26 -6.40 8.42
C ARG A 82 -10.71 -6.32 7.92
N ALA A 83 -10.88 -5.81 6.71
CA ALA A 83 -12.16 -5.66 6.04
C ALA A 83 -11.99 -5.88 4.53
N ASP A 84 -13.07 -6.21 3.82
CA ASP A 84 -13.03 -6.39 2.37
C ASP A 84 -12.71 -5.09 1.61
N ALA A 85 -13.09 -3.95 2.19
CA ALA A 85 -12.69 -2.63 1.73
C ALA A 85 -12.42 -1.71 2.92
N GLY A 86 -11.49 -0.77 2.79
CA GLY A 86 -11.13 0.12 3.88
C GLY A 86 -10.10 1.17 3.50
N ARG A 87 -10.01 2.23 4.30
CA ARG A 87 -9.07 3.34 4.07
C ARG A 87 -7.61 2.98 4.37
N PHE A 88 -7.36 1.82 4.96
CA PHE A 88 -6.02 1.36 5.29
C PHE A 88 -5.68 0.11 4.49
N VAL A 89 -4.50 0.10 3.89
CA VAL A 89 -3.86 -1.13 3.39
C VAL A 89 -2.78 -1.53 4.38
N ILE A 90 -2.93 -2.71 4.97
CA ILE A 90 -1.96 -3.31 5.89
C ILE A 90 -1.01 -4.18 5.07
N VAL A 91 0.26 -3.78 5.02
CA VAL A 91 1.35 -4.54 4.40
C VAL A 91 2.11 -5.27 5.51
N THR A 92 1.96 -6.59 5.60
CA THR A 92 2.65 -7.41 6.61
C THR A 92 4.04 -7.76 6.14
N LEU A 93 4.99 -7.74 7.07
CA LEU A 93 6.41 -7.94 6.83
C LEU A 93 6.92 -9.13 7.63
N SER A 94 7.90 -9.85 7.09
CA SER A 94 8.53 -10.95 7.79
C SER A 94 9.24 -10.45 9.05
N PRO A 95 8.92 -11.02 10.24
CA PRO A 95 9.67 -10.74 11.45
C PRO A 95 11.08 -11.33 11.41
N ASP A 96 11.36 -12.28 10.50
CA ASP A 96 12.62 -13.05 10.46
C ASP A 96 13.69 -12.44 9.56
N ASP A 97 13.34 -11.40 8.81
CA ASP A 97 14.30 -10.63 8.03
C ASP A 97 15.40 -10.04 8.93
N ALA A 98 16.66 -10.07 8.47
CA ALA A 98 17.80 -9.53 9.22
C ALA A 98 17.64 -8.06 9.63
N LYS A 99 16.87 -7.26 8.86
CA LYS A 99 16.57 -5.84 9.14
C LYS A 99 15.27 -5.61 9.93
N ALA A 100 14.72 -6.64 10.59
CA ALA A 100 13.42 -6.54 11.27
C ALA A 100 13.49 -5.81 12.61
N GLY A 101 14.60 -5.95 13.32
CA GLY A 101 14.81 -5.35 14.63
C GLY A 101 14.92 -3.83 14.56
N LEU A 102 14.23 -3.14 15.47
CA LEU A 102 14.26 -1.68 15.59
C LEU A 102 15.24 -1.17 16.65
N ALA A 103 15.62 -2.05 17.59
CA ALA A 103 16.56 -1.74 18.65
C ALA A 103 17.73 -2.73 18.59
N THR A 104 18.83 -2.32 17.97
CA THR A 104 20.13 -2.98 18.17
C THR A 104 20.84 -2.32 19.35
N LYS A 105 21.21 -3.11 20.36
CA LYS A 105 22.08 -2.63 21.44
C LYS A 105 23.38 -2.11 20.81
N ILE A 106 23.66 -0.82 20.95
CA ILE A 106 24.97 -0.26 20.57
C ILE A 106 25.98 -0.80 21.58
N VAL A 107 26.76 -1.81 21.19
CA VAL A 107 27.93 -2.21 21.97
C VAL A 107 29.01 -1.18 21.68
N ALA A 108 29.14 -0.17 22.55
CA ALA A 108 30.28 0.72 22.49
C ALA A 108 31.56 -0.14 22.58
N ARG A 109 32.39 -0.12 21.53
CA ARG A 109 33.72 -0.74 21.60
C ARG A 109 34.54 0.07 22.60
N SER A 110 34.99 -0.58 23.66
CA SER A 110 35.98 -0.10 24.63
C SER A 110 37.34 0.07 23.98
#